data_AF-A0A8B7QSH4-F1
#
_entry.id   AF-A0A8B7QSH4-F1
#
_cell.length_a   1.000
_cell.length_b   1.000
_cell.length_c   1.000
_cell.angle_alpha   90.00
_cell.angle_beta   90.00
_cell.angle_gamma   90.00
#
_symmetry.space_group_name_H-M   'P 1'
#
loop_
_entity.id
_entity.type
_entity.pdbx_description
1 polymer ?
#
loop_
_entity_poly.entity_id
_entity_poly.type
_entity_poly.pdbx_seq_one_letter_code
_entity_poly.pdbx_strand_id
1 'polypeptide(L)'
;MALRAVVFNLDGVLALPSLSTTLGHMAEKLALPRGFLNEAFNKGGLGDSSSRLMRGEITYCQWVPLMEEDYRRCAEDSGISLPENFSVNQIFGDVISARKINRPMLQAAITLKKKGFTTCILTNNYLDDSTQRGHMAQLMCELRPHFDFLIESCQIGMVKPDPQIYRFTLDTLKASPKEVVFLDDIEANLKPARDLGMVTILVRNTTTALQELETVTGMKLLETAAPLPAPYKPSEMSNGYVPIKPGVHLHFVELGSGPAVCLCHGFPESWFSWRYQEMVTFLDKLGISQAVFIGHDWGGMLVWNMAVFYPERVR
;
A
#
# COMPACT_ATOMS: atom_id res chain seq x y z
N MET A 1 -22.84 10.50 -19.11
CA MET A 1 -22.88 10.34 -17.63
C MET A 1 -21.54 10.78 -17.11
N ALA A 2 -21.49 11.47 -15.97
CA ALA A 2 -20.24 11.90 -15.37
C ALA A 2 -19.58 10.73 -14.62
N LEU A 3 -18.25 10.67 -14.64
CA LEU A 3 -17.49 9.72 -13.82
C LEU A 3 -17.67 10.07 -12.34
N ARG A 4 -17.82 9.05 -11.49
CA ARG A 4 -17.95 9.22 -10.03
C ARG A 4 -17.14 8.23 -9.20
N ALA A 5 -16.49 7.26 -9.84
CA ALA A 5 -15.61 6.33 -9.14
C ALA A 5 -14.30 6.10 -9.90
N VAL A 6 -13.22 5.87 -9.14
CA VAL A 6 -11.90 5.54 -9.69
C VAL A 6 -11.34 4.33 -8.96
N VAL A 7 -10.93 3.34 -9.74
CA VAL A 7 -10.36 2.08 -9.28
C VAL A 7 -8.89 2.03 -9.67
N PHE A 8 -8.03 1.67 -8.73
CA PHE A 8 -6.58 1.61 -8.92
C PHE A 8 -6.08 0.19 -8.67
N ASN A 9 -5.23 -0.32 -9.55
CA ASN A 9 -4.37 -1.45 -9.21
C ASN A 9 -3.38 -1.07 -8.10
N LEU A 10 -2.87 -2.07 -7.37
CA LEU A 10 -1.82 -1.86 -6.39
C LEU A 10 -0.44 -1.88 -7.04
N ASP A 11 0.01 -3.07 -7.47
CA ASP A 11 1.32 -3.27 -8.09
C ASP A 11 1.41 -2.50 -9.41
N GLY A 12 2.54 -1.83 -9.68
CA GLY A 12 2.73 -1.06 -10.91
C GLY A 12 1.95 0.26 -11.02
N VAL A 13 1.01 0.53 -10.10
CA VAL A 13 0.16 1.73 -10.11
C VAL A 13 0.30 2.51 -8.81
N LEU A 14 -0.22 1.99 -7.69
CA LEU A 14 -0.08 2.62 -6.37
C LEU A 14 1.23 2.26 -5.65
N ALA A 15 1.87 1.16 -6.03
CA ALA A 15 3.15 0.71 -5.51
C ALA A 15 4.13 0.43 -6.66
N LEU A 16 5.35 0.96 -6.55
CA LEU A 16 6.43 0.82 -7.53
C LEU A 16 7.74 0.38 -6.85
N PRO A 17 8.63 -0.34 -7.55
CA PRO A 17 8.46 -0.91 -8.90
C PRO A 17 7.45 -2.08 -8.91
N SER A 18 6.92 -2.43 -10.09
CA SER A 18 6.02 -3.59 -10.22
C SER A 18 6.77 -4.92 -10.04
N LEU A 19 6.03 -6.00 -9.77
CA LEU A 19 6.56 -7.36 -9.73
C LEU A 19 7.30 -7.68 -11.03
N SER A 20 6.68 -7.37 -12.17
CA SER A 20 7.22 -7.75 -13.47
C SER A 20 8.54 -7.04 -13.80
N THR A 21 8.64 -5.74 -13.46
CA THR A 21 9.89 -4.98 -13.59
C THR A 21 10.99 -5.58 -12.70
N THR A 22 10.67 -5.87 -11.44
CA THR A 22 11.68 -6.39 -10.51
C THR A 22 12.13 -7.81 -10.86
N LEU A 23 11.22 -8.69 -11.28
CA LEU A 23 11.57 -10.01 -11.83
C LEU A 23 12.47 -9.89 -13.07
N GLY A 24 12.25 -8.87 -13.92
CA GLY A 24 13.14 -8.56 -15.05
C GLY A 24 14.58 -8.27 -14.59
N HIS A 25 14.74 -7.36 -13.62
CA HIS A 25 16.07 -7.04 -13.07
C HIS A 25 16.71 -8.23 -12.35
N MET A 26 15.93 -9.05 -11.66
CA MET A 26 16.43 -10.25 -10.99
C MET A 26 16.89 -11.32 -12.00
N ALA A 27 16.18 -11.48 -13.12
CA ALA A 27 16.61 -12.37 -14.19
C ALA A 27 17.99 -11.94 -14.74
N GLU A 28 18.19 -10.64 -14.97
CA GLU A 28 19.48 -10.09 -15.39
C GLU A 28 20.59 -10.32 -14.35
N LYS A 29 20.31 -10.07 -13.07
CA LYS A 29 21.25 -10.30 -11.95
C LYS A 29 21.66 -11.76 -11.83
N LEU A 30 20.77 -12.69 -12.13
CA LEU A 30 21.00 -14.13 -12.10
C LEU A 30 21.54 -14.67 -13.44
N ALA A 31 21.84 -13.79 -14.41
CA ALA A 31 22.26 -14.16 -15.76
C ALA A 31 21.28 -15.13 -16.48
N LEU A 32 19.98 -15.02 -16.16
CA LEU A 32 18.91 -15.78 -16.80
C LEU A 32 18.41 -15.02 -18.04
N PRO A 33 17.87 -15.73 -19.05
CA PRO A 33 17.28 -15.09 -20.22
C PRO A 33 16.20 -14.08 -19.84
N ARG A 34 16.19 -12.95 -20.58
CA ARG A 34 15.22 -11.88 -20.35
C ARG A 34 13.80 -12.44 -20.49
N GLY A 35 12.95 -12.15 -19.51
CA GLY A 35 11.56 -12.61 -19.51
C GLY A 35 11.35 -13.97 -18.84
N PHE A 36 12.39 -14.79 -18.67
CA PHE A 36 12.28 -16.14 -18.10
C PHE A 36 11.49 -16.17 -16.79
N LEU A 37 11.84 -15.31 -15.82
CA LEU A 37 11.16 -15.30 -14.53
C LEU A 37 9.68 -14.89 -14.64
N ASN A 38 9.39 -13.92 -15.50
CA ASN A 38 8.03 -13.45 -15.75
C ASN A 38 7.18 -14.50 -16.46
N GLU A 39 7.74 -15.17 -17.47
CA GLU A 39 7.03 -16.19 -18.24
C GLU A 39 6.71 -17.39 -17.37
N ALA A 40 7.70 -17.91 -16.64
CA ALA A 40 7.51 -19.03 -15.73
C ALA A 40 6.49 -18.71 -14.62
N PHE A 41 6.48 -17.49 -14.07
CA PHE A 41 5.48 -17.06 -13.09
C PHE A 41 4.04 -17.08 -13.63
N ASN A 42 3.85 -16.87 -14.94
CA ASN A 42 2.55 -16.76 -15.59
C ASN A 42 2.17 -18.00 -16.44
N LYS A 43 3.03 -19.02 -16.53
CA LYS A 43 2.94 -20.08 -17.56
C LYS A 43 1.74 -21.03 -17.39
N GLY A 44 1.14 -21.13 -16.22
CA GLY A 44 0.21 -22.22 -15.91
C GLY A 44 -1.29 -21.88 -15.92
N GLY A 45 -1.67 -20.63 -16.19
CA GLY A 45 -3.07 -20.21 -16.31
C GLY A 45 -3.88 -20.39 -15.01
N LEU A 46 -5.22 -20.40 -15.09
CA LEU A 46 -6.11 -20.32 -13.91
C LEU A 46 -5.93 -21.45 -12.86
N GLY A 47 -5.29 -22.57 -13.20
CA GLY A 47 -5.05 -23.69 -12.28
C GLY A 47 -3.66 -23.70 -11.62
N ASP A 48 -2.80 -22.73 -11.94
CA ASP A 48 -1.40 -22.74 -11.50
C ASP A 48 -1.18 -22.28 -10.07
N SER A 49 0.01 -22.58 -9.56
CA SER A 49 0.42 -22.28 -8.18
C SER A 49 0.19 -20.79 -7.86
N SER A 50 0.56 -19.89 -8.77
CA SER A 50 0.36 -18.44 -8.64
C SER A 50 -1.12 -18.04 -8.62
N SER A 51 -1.97 -18.62 -9.46
CA SER A 51 -3.41 -18.33 -9.48
C SER A 51 -4.11 -18.80 -8.21
N ARG A 52 -3.72 -19.98 -7.69
CA ARG A 52 -4.21 -20.50 -6.40
C ARG A 52 -3.80 -19.60 -5.24
N LEU A 53 -2.56 -19.11 -5.25
CA LEU A 53 -2.06 -18.11 -4.30
C LEU A 53 -2.90 -16.82 -4.36
N MET A 54 -3.12 -16.29 -5.56
CA MET A 54 -3.88 -15.04 -5.74
C MET A 54 -5.37 -15.18 -5.42
N ARG A 55 -5.95 -16.39 -5.48
CA ARG A 55 -7.32 -16.67 -4.98
C ARG A 55 -7.39 -16.97 -3.48
N GLY A 56 -6.25 -16.99 -2.79
CA GLY A 56 -6.20 -17.27 -1.35
C GLY A 56 -6.44 -18.75 -1.00
N GLU A 57 -6.30 -19.66 -1.96
CA GLU A 57 -6.42 -21.11 -1.72
C GLU A 57 -5.21 -21.68 -0.97
N ILE A 58 -4.05 -21.03 -1.12
CA ILE A 58 -2.79 -21.35 -0.45
C ILE A 58 -2.11 -20.06 0.03
N THR A 59 -1.25 -20.18 1.03
CA THR A 59 -0.44 -19.07 1.55
C THR A 59 0.87 -18.92 0.80
N TYR A 60 1.57 -17.80 1.03
CA TYR A 60 2.88 -17.54 0.44
C TYR A 60 3.89 -18.66 0.74
N CYS A 61 4.02 -19.10 2.01
CA CYS A 61 4.95 -20.16 2.38
C CYS A 61 4.63 -21.52 1.73
N GLN A 62 3.35 -21.80 1.46
CA GLN A 62 2.93 -23.00 0.73
C GLN A 62 3.21 -22.89 -0.77
N TRP A 63 3.12 -21.69 -1.33
CA TRP A 63 3.35 -21.41 -2.75
C TRP A 63 4.83 -21.48 -3.15
N VAL A 64 5.74 -20.99 -2.30
CA VAL A 64 7.19 -20.95 -2.57
C VAL A 64 7.76 -22.27 -3.12
N PRO A 65 7.60 -23.44 -2.48
CA PRO A 65 8.17 -24.69 -2.99
C PRO A 65 7.52 -25.13 -4.32
N LEU A 66 6.24 -24.80 -4.55
CA LEU A 66 5.56 -25.07 -5.82
C LEU A 66 6.16 -24.22 -6.93
N MET A 67 6.38 -22.93 -6.66
CA MET A 67 6.99 -22.03 -7.62
C MET A 67 8.45 -22.39 -7.94
N GLU A 68 9.21 -22.89 -6.95
CA GLU A 68 10.56 -23.40 -7.20
C GLU A 68 10.57 -24.62 -8.13
N GLU A 69 9.59 -25.52 -8.00
CA GLU A 69 9.39 -26.63 -8.94
C GLU A 69 9.00 -26.12 -10.34
N ASP A 70 8.10 -25.14 -10.42
CA ASP A 70 7.67 -24.54 -11.69
C ASP A 70 8.85 -23.87 -12.41
N TYR A 71 9.72 -23.15 -11.69
CA TYR A 71 10.94 -22.57 -12.26
C TYR A 71 11.93 -23.63 -12.72
N ARG A 72 12.14 -24.71 -11.94
CA ARG A 72 13.04 -25.81 -12.33
C ARG A 72 12.56 -26.49 -13.60
N ARG A 73 11.26 -26.82 -13.68
CA ARG A 73 10.66 -27.38 -14.90
C ARG A 73 10.79 -26.46 -16.10
N CYS A 74 10.51 -25.16 -15.93
CA CYS A 74 10.66 -24.21 -17.03
C CYS A 74 12.11 -24.06 -17.50
N ALA A 75 13.07 -24.16 -16.59
CA ALA A 75 14.49 -24.13 -16.90
C ALA A 75 14.90 -25.38 -17.70
N GLU A 76 14.48 -26.57 -17.26
CA GLU A 76 14.68 -27.84 -17.96
C GLU A 76 14.09 -27.81 -19.38
N ASP A 77 12.82 -27.41 -19.52
CA ASP A 77 12.13 -27.29 -20.81
C ASP A 77 12.85 -26.36 -21.79
N SER A 78 13.53 -25.34 -21.26
CA SER A 78 14.21 -24.30 -22.05
C SER A 78 15.71 -24.54 -22.20
N GLY A 79 16.25 -25.64 -21.65
CA GLY A 79 17.69 -25.93 -21.64
C GLY A 79 18.52 -24.92 -20.84
N ILE A 80 17.92 -24.25 -19.87
CA ILE A 80 18.54 -23.26 -19.00
C ILE A 80 18.97 -23.95 -17.70
N SER A 81 20.16 -23.61 -17.19
CA SER A 81 20.59 -24.01 -15.85
C SER A 81 20.30 -22.89 -14.86
N LEU A 82 19.54 -23.19 -13.79
CA LEU A 82 19.36 -22.25 -12.69
C LEU A 82 20.63 -22.18 -11.83
N PRO A 83 20.98 -21.03 -11.25
CA PRO A 83 22.08 -20.92 -10.29
C PRO A 83 21.89 -21.84 -9.08
N GLU A 84 22.97 -22.34 -8.49
CA GLU A 84 22.91 -23.23 -7.31
C GLU A 84 22.21 -22.58 -6.10
N ASN A 85 22.28 -21.26 -5.99
CA ASN A 85 21.65 -20.47 -4.93
C ASN A 85 20.29 -19.89 -5.35
N PHE A 86 19.65 -20.42 -6.39
CA PHE A 86 18.31 -19.97 -6.81
C PHE A 86 17.30 -20.19 -5.68
N SER A 87 16.64 -19.13 -5.24
CA SER A 87 15.61 -19.19 -4.21
C SER A 87 14.46 -18.24 -4.54
N VAL A 88 13.25 -18.79 -4.61
CA VAL A 88 12.04 -17.98 -4.81
C VAL A 88 11.83 -17.06 -3.63
N ASN A 89 12.06 -17.54 -2.42
CA ASN A 89 11.96 -16.73 -1.21
C ASN A 89 12.87 -15.50 -1.24
N GLN A 90 14.12 -15.65 -1.69
CA GLN A 90 15.04 -14.53 -1.79
C GLN A 90 14.60 -13.54 -2.88
N ILE A 91 14.24 -14.03 -4.06
CA ILE A 91 13.79 -13.20 -5.18
C ILE A 91 12.55 -12.40 -4.79
N PHE A 92 11.53 -13.03 -4.22
CA PHE A 92 10.28 -12.36 -3.85
C PHE A 92 10.42 -11.51 -2.59
N GLY A 93 11.32 -11.87 -1.65
CA GLY A 93 11.69 -10.99 -0.53
C GLY A 93 12.30 -9.67 -1.01
N ASP A 94 13.20 -9.72 -2.01
CA ASP A 94 13.78 -8.53 -2.64
C ASP A 94 12.69 -7.71 -3.37
N VAL A 95 11.75 -8.37 -4.06
CA VAL A 95 10.60 -7.69 -4.71
C VAL A 95 9.75 -6.94 -3.69
N ILE A 96 9.35 -7.61 -2.61
CA ILE A 96 8.48 -7.03 -1.58
C ILE A 96 9.18 -5.84 -0.91
N SER A 97 10.46 -6.00 -0.57
CA SER A 97 11.24 -4.97 0.13
C SER A 97 11.56 -3.76 -0.74
N ALA A 98 11.65 -3.93 -2.06
CA ALA A 98 11.91 -2.83 -2.99
C ALA A 98 10.68 -1.94 -3.24
N ARG A 99 9.46 -2.45 -3.00
CA ARG A 99 8.21 -1.74 -3.26
C ARG A 99 8.04 -0.54 -2.34
N LYS A 100 7.62 0.57 -2.93
CA LYS A 100 7.28 1.83 -2.25
C LYS A 100 6.02 2.42 -2.84
N ILE A 101 5.31 3.21 -2.04
CA ILE A 101 4.12 3.93 -2.50
C ILE A 101 4.49 4.92 -3.61
N ASN A 102 3.75 4.86 -4.71
CA ASN A 102 3.77 5.85 -5.78
C ASN A 102 3.05 7.12 -5.32
N ARG A 103 3.79 8.01 -4.65
CA ARG A 103 3.24 9.22 -4.00
C ARG A 103 2.42 10.11 -4.93
N PRO A 104 2.83 10.41 -6.18
CA PRO A 104 2.00 11.17 -7.10
C PRO A 104 0.64 10.51 -7.39
N MET A 105 0.62 9.18 -7.58
CA MET A 105 -0.62 8.44 -7.82
C MET A 105 -1.53 8.42 -6.59
N LEU A 106 -0.97 8.21 -5.39
CA LEU A 106 -1.72 8.31 -4.14
C LEU A 106 -2.31 9.72 -3.96
N GLN A 107 -1.54 10.76 -4.28
CA GLN A 107 -2.01 12.14 -4.14
C GLN A 107 -3.17 12.46 -5.09
N ALA A 108 -3.15 11.92 -6.32
CA ALA A 108 -4.27 12.01 -7.24
C ALA A 108 -5.51 11.31 -6.67
N ALA A 109 -5.37 10.09 -6.12
CA ALA A 109 -6.48 9.37 -5.48
C ALA A 109 -7.09 10.16 -4.30
N ILE A 110 -6.26 10.73 -3.41
CA ILE A 110 -6.70 11.60 -2.30
C ILE A 110 -7.45 12.82 -2.83
N THR A 111 -6.96 13.42 -3.91
CA THR A 111 -7.56 14.61 -4.52
C THR A 111 -8.94 14.29 -5.12
N LEU A 112 -9.04 13.19 -5.86
CA LEU A 112 -10.31 12.70 -6.41
C LEU A 112 -11.32 12.39 -5.32
N LYS A 113 -10.89 11.72 -4.24
CA LYS A 113 -11.75 11.46 -3.06
C LYS A 113 -12.26 12.76 -2.44
N LYS A 114 -11.39 13.75 -2.24
CA LYS A 114 -11.79 15.09 -1.75
C LYS A 114 -12.78 15.81 -2.67
N LYS A 115 -12.77 15.49 -3.97
CA LYS A 115 -13.71 16.01 -4.97
C LYS A 115 -14.99 15.17 -5.10
N GLY A 116 -15.18 14.16 -4.24
CA GLY A 116 -16.40 13.37 -4.15
C GLY A 116 -16.40 12.09 -4.98
N PHE A 117 -15.26 11.70 -5.57
CA PHE A 117 -15.17 10.38 -6.21
C PHE A 117 -15.13 9.27 -5.15
N THR A 118 -15.82 8.17 -5.43
CA THR A 118 -15.61 6.90 -4.72
C THR A 118 -14.30 6.27 -5.19
N THR A 119 -13.42 5.92 -4.26
CA THR A 119 -12.07 5.43 -4.56
C THR A 119 -11.88 3.99 -4.08
N CYS A 120 -11.30 3.14 -4.92
CA CYS A 120 -11.10 1.73 -4.62
C CYS A 120 -9.73 1.24 -5.07
N ILE A 121 -9.10 0.40 -4.23
CA ILE A 121 -7.97 -0.44 -4.64
C ILE A 121 -8.53 -1.79 -5.09
N LEU A 122 -8.18 -2.24 -6.30
CA LEU A 122 -8.50 -3.58 -6.81
C LEU A 122 -7.19 -4.29 -7.19
N THR A 123 -6.79 -5.27 -6.38
CA THR A 123 -5.48 -5.91 -6.51
C THR A 123 -5.57 -7.43 -6.57
N ASN A 124 -4.79 -8.02 -7.49
CA ASN A 124 -4.40 -9.42 -7.35
C ASN A 124 -3.29 -9.48 -6.29
N ASN A 125 -3.65 -9.91 -5.08
CA ASN A 125 -2.77 -9.99 -3.93
C ASN A 125 -2.89 -11.38 -3.28
N TYR A 126 -2.06 -11.66 -2.27
CA TYR A 126 -1.94 -12.98 -1.66
C TYR A 126 -1.90 -12.93 -0.13
N LEU A 127 -2.09 -14.10 0.49
CA LEU A 127 -1.96 -14.26 1.95
C LEU A 127 -0.48 -14.43 2.32
N ASP A 128 0.13 -13.37 2.83
CA ASP A 128 1.54 -13.35 3.21
C ASP A 128 1.74 -13.82 4.68
N ASP A 129 2.14 -15.08 4.84
CA ASP A 129 2.53 -15.69 6.11
C ASP A 129 4.05 -15.75 6.29
N SER A 130 4.81 -15.05 5.45
CA SER A 130 6.27 -15.02 5.54
C SER A 130 6.77 -14.28 6.80
N THR A 131 8.06 -14.44 7.08
CA THR A 131 8.75 -13.67 8.12
C THR A 131 8.92 -12.20 7.74
N GLN A 132 8.79 -11.85 6.46
CA GLN A 132 8.97 -10.48 5.94
C GLN A 132 7.64 -9.73 5.71
N ARG A 133 6.49 -10.35 6.02
CA ARG A 133 5.13 -9.81 5.81
C ARG A 133 4.89 -8.38 6.35
N GLY A 134 5.72 -7.94 7.30
CA GLY A 134 5.64 -6.59 7.88
C GLY A 134 5.75 -5.47 6.85
N HIS A 135 6.58 -5.61 5.81
CA HIS A 135 6.74 -4.58 4.78
C HIS A 135 5.44 -4.36 3.98
N MET A 136 4.81 -5.44 3.53
CA MET A 136 3.54 -5.36 2.80
C MET A 136 2.41 -4.85 3.72
N ALA A 137 2.36 -5.35 4.96
CA ALA A 137 1.38 -4.88 5.95
C ALA A 137 1.49 -3.37 6.20
N GLN A 138 2.70 -2.84 6.36
CA GLN A 138 2.92 -1.39 6.52
C GLN A 138 2.44 -0.59 5.31
N LEU A 139 2.80 -1.03 4.10
CA LEU A 139 2.37 -0.39 2.86
C LEU A 139 0.85 -0.36 2.72
N MET A 140 0.17 -1.47 3.04
CA MET A 140 -1.29 -1.57 2.99
C MET A 140 -1.96 -0.73 4.08
N CYS A 141 -1.43 -0.72 5.30
CA CYS A 141 -1.89 0.14 6.40
C CYS A 141 -1.78 1.63 6.05
N GLU A 142 -0.74 2.02 5.33
CA GLU A 142 -0.57 3.42 4.89
C GLU A 142 -1.52 3.80 3.75
N LEU A 143 -1.75 2.90 2.77
CA LEU A 143 -2.67 3.17 1.67
C LEU A 143 -4.14 3.15 2.09
N ARG A 144 -4.56 2.15 2.87
CA ARG A 144 -5.97 1.82 3.14
C ARG A 144 -6.84 3.01 3.61
N PRO A 145 -6.39 3.91 4.51
CA PRO A 145 -7.20 5.04 4.99
C PRO A 145 -7.62 6.03 3.89
N HIS A 146 -6.86 6.08 2.79
CA HIS A 146 -7.09 7.01 1.69
C HIS A 146 -8.15 6.54 0.69
N PHE A 147 -8.61 5.29 0.79
CA PHE A 147 -9.58 4.69 -0.14
C PHE A 147 -10.88 4.32 0.57
N ASP A 148 -11.99 4.34 -0.14
CA ASP A 148 -13.29 3.91 0.39
C ASP A 148 -13.34 2.39 0.48
N PHE A 149 -12.80 1.71 -0.54
CA PHE A 149 -12.78 0.26 -0.65
C PHE A 149 -11.38 -0.28 -0.94
N LEU A 150 -11.13 -1.48 -0.43
CA LEU A 150 -9.99 -2.32 -0.76
C LEU A 150 -10.55 -3.70 -1.12
N ILE A 151 -10.30 -4.14 -2.35
CA ILE A 151 -10.71 -5.45 -2.87
C ILE A 151 -9.43 -6.22 -3.18
N GLU A 152 -9.19 -7.27 -2.40
CA GLU A 152 -8.04 -8.16 -2.54
C GLU A 152 -8.50 -9.51 -3.07
N SER A 153 -7.90 -9.96 -4.16
CA SER A 153 -8.27 -11.21 -4.82
C SER A 153 -8.28 -12.42 -3.88
N CYS A 154 -7.30 -12.50 -2.97
CA CYS A 154 -7.15 -13.61 -2.04
C CYS A 154 -8.23 -13.64 -0.94
N GLN A 155 -8.89 -12.51 -0.68
CA GLN A 155 -9.98 -12.43 0.30
C GLN A 155 -11.33 -12.79 -0.31
N ILE A 156 -11.50 -12.56 -1.62
CA ILE A 156 -12.77 -12.78 -2.33
C ILE A 156 -12.77 -14.00 -3.25
N GLY A 157 -11.63 -14.69 -3.40
CA GLY A 157 -11.50 -15.89 -4.23
C GLY A 157 -11.59 -15.65 -5.75
N MET A 158 -11.44 -14.41 -6.20
CA MET A 158 -11.54 -14.02 -7.61
C MET A 158 -10.30 -13.23 -8.02
N VAL A 159 -9.80 -13.42 -9.25
CA VAL A 159 -8.60 -12.76 -9.76
C VAL A 159 -8.88 -12.01 -11.05
N LYS A 160 -8.22 -10.89 -11.27
CA LYS A 160 -8.12 -10.31 -12.62
C LYS A 160 -7.33 -11.29 -13.52
N PRO A 161 -7.74 -11.55 -14.77
CA PRO A 161 -8.78 -10.85 -15.54
C PRO A 161 -10.16 -11.54 -15.58
N ASP A 162 -10.54 -12.37 -14.59
CA ASP A 162 -11.87 -13.00 -14.57
C ASP A 162 -12.99 -11.93 -14.57
N PRO A 163 -13.94 -11.93 -15.52
CA PRO A 163 -15.06 -10.97 -15.56
C PRO A 163 -15.86 -10.83 -14.26
N GLN A 164 -15.90 -11.86 -13.42
CA GLN A 164 -16.64 -11.83 -12.16
C GLN A 164 -16.09 -10.77 -11.18
N ILE A 165 -14.76 -10.57 -11.12
CA ILE A 165 -14.16 -9.61 -10.19
C ILE A 165 -14.55 -8.17 -10.52
N TYR A 166 -14.76 -7.85 -11.80
CA TYR A 166 -15.17 -6.52 -12.25
C TYR A 166 -16.64 -6.25 -11.93
N ARG A 167 -17.51 -7.27 -12.07
CA ARG A 167 -18.92 -7.16 -11.64
C ARG A 167 -19.02 -6.96 -10.13
N PHE A 168 -18.28 -7.77 -9.36
CA PHE A 168 -18.17 -7.61 -7.91
C PHE A 168 -17.69 -6.21 -7.51
N THR A 169 -16.71 -5.67 -8.24
CA THR A 169 -16.22 -4.30 -8.03
C THR A 169 -17.30 -3.26 -8.29
N LEU A 170 -18.03 -3.37 -9.40
CA LEU A 170 -19.14 -2.44 -9.73
C LEU A 170 -20.26 -2.48 -8.69
N ASP A 171 -20.63 -3.67 -8.22
CA ASP A 171 -21.64 -3.86 -7.17
C ASP A 171 -21.18 -3.23 -5.84
N THR A 172 -19.91 -3.42 -5.48
CA THR A 172 -19.29 -2.81 -4.29
C THR A 172 -19.32 -1.28 -4.36
N LEU A 173 -18.99 -0.72 -5.53
CA LEU A 173 -19.01 0.73 -5.78
C LEU A 173 -20.42 1.31 -5.94
N LYS A 174 -21.43 0.45 -6.14
CA LYS A 174 -22.79 0.83 -6.53
C LYS A 174 -22.77 1.76 -7.76
N ALA A 175 -21.95 1.41 -8.75
CA ALA A 175 -21.69 2.21 -9.94
C ALA A 175 -21.93 1.43 -11.23
N SER A 176 -22.43 2.10 -12.27
CA SER A 176 -22.47 1.53 -13.61
C SER A 176 -21.09 1.64 -14.27
N PRO A 177 -20.73 0.77 -15.24
CA PRO A 177 -19.40 0.78 -15.84
C PRO A 177 -18.96 2.14 -16.38
N LYS A 178 -19.88 2.87 -17.04
CA LYS A 178 -19.61 4.19 -17.65
C LYS A 178 -19.27 5.30 -16.66
N GLU A 179 -19.45 5.04 -15.36
CA GLU A 179 -19.17 5.98 -14.29
C GLU A 179 -17.81 5.71 -13.60
N VAL A 180 -17.09 4.69 -14.06
CA VAL A 180 -15.85 4.20 -13.45
C VAL A 180 -14.66 4.42 -14.39
N VAL A 181 -13.56 4.94 -13.83
CA VAL A 181 -12.21 4.85 -14.43
C VAL A 181 -11.43 3.74 -13.74
N PHE A 182 -10.78 2.85 -14.49
CA PHE A 182 -9.91 1.82 -13.96
C PHE A 182 -8.46 1.99 -14.46
N LEU A 183 -7.52 2.07 -13.54
CA LEU A 183 -6.08 2.19 -13.80
C LEU A 183 -5.38 0.87 -13.46
N ASP A 184 -4.69 0.30 -14.43
CA ASP A 184 -3.90 -0.94 -14.28
C ASP A 184 -2.69 -0.89 -15.22
N ASP A 185 -1.59 -1.51 -14.83
CA ASP A 185 -0.35 -1.59 -15.61
C ASP A 185 -0.33 -2.81 -16.56
N ILE A 186 -1.28 -3.73 -16.41
CA ILE A 186 -1.40 -4.94 -17.21
C ILE A 186 -2.61 -4.82 -18.16
N GLU A 187 -2.33 -4.81 -19.47
CA GLU A 187 -3.37 -4.65 -20.50
C GLU A 187 -4.43 -5.77 -20.47
N ALA A 188 -4.02 -7.00 -20.15
CA ALA A 188 -4.94 -8.13 -20.00
C ALA A 188 -5.98 -7.90 -18.89
N ASN A 189 -5.61 -7.19 -17.81
CA ASN A 189 -6.53 -6.81 -16.73
C ASN A 189 -7.45 -5.66 -17.14
N LEU A 190 -7.04 -4.80 -18.07
CA LEU A 190 -7.90 -3.70 -18.53
C LEU A 190 -8.98 -4.16 -19.52
N LYS A 191 -8.72 -5.23 -20.27
CA LYS A 191 -9.63 -5.69 -21.32
C LYS A 191 -11.06 -5.96 -20.81
N PRO A 192 -11.30 -6.74 -19.74
CA PRO A 192 -12.66 -6.97 -19.25
C PRO A 192 -13.36 -5.71 -18.73
N ALA A 193 -12.61 -4.79 -18.09
CA ALA A 193 -13.16 -3.51 -17.65
C ALA A 193 -13.64 -2.65 -18.83
N ARG A 194 -12.84 -2.59 -19.90
CA ARG A 194 -13.18 -1.92 -21.15
C ARG A 194 -14.37 -2.58 -21.86
N ASP A 195 -14.42 -3.91 -21.89
CA ASP A 195 -15.52 -4.67 -22.50
C ASP A 195 -16.85 -4.44 -21.76
N LEU A 196 -16.81 -4.17 -20.45
CA LEU A 196 -17.97 -3.74 -19.65
C LEU A 196 -18.36 -2.27 -19.87
N GLY A 197 -17.49 -1.46 -20.48
CA GLY A 197 -17.72 -0.05 -20.75
C GLY A 197 -17.14 0.92 -19.71
N MET A 198 -16.19 0.47 -18.88
CA MET A 198 -15.41 1.38 -18.03
C MET A 198 -14.43 2.19 -18.88
N VAL A 199 -14.08 3.38 -18.39
CA VAL A 199 -12.91 4.11 -18.90
C VAL A 199 -11.67 3.42 -18.34
N THR A 200 -10.69 3.10 -19.17
CA THR A 200 -9.47 2.37 -18.76
C THR A 200 -8.23 3.17 -19.09
N ILE A 201 -7.28 3.23 -18.16
CA ILE A 201 -5.97 3.87 -18.37
C ILE A 201 -4.88 2.82 -18.15
N LEU A 202 -4.04 2.62 -19.18
CA LEU A 202 -2.88 1.73 -19.10
C LEU A 202 -1.70 2.47 -18.49
N VAL A 203 -1.34 2.10 -17.27
CA VAL A 203 -0.28 2.78 -16.53
C VAL A 203 1.09 2.24 -16.94
N ARG A 204 1.82 3.02 -17.73
CA ARG A 204 3.25 2.77 -18.04
C ARG A 204 4.16 3.76 -17.35
N ASN A 205 3.73 5.02 -17.30
CA ASN A 205 4.41 6.09 -16.62
C ASN A 205 3.38 6.86 -15.78
N THR A 206 3.73 7.17 -14.53
CA THR A 206 2.83 7.86 -13.60
C THR A 206 2.36 9.20 -14.15
N THR A 207 3.26 10.00 -14.72
CA THR A 207 2.91 11.34 -15.23
C THR A 207 1.91 11.26 -16.37
N THR A 208 2.15 10.40 -17.37
CA THR A 208 1.23 10.27 -18.52
C THR A 208 -0.12 9.68 -18.09
N ALA A 209 -0.12 8.68 -17.20
CA ALA A 209 -1.35 8.13 -16.66
C ALA A 209 -2.17 9.16 -15.88
N LEU A 210 -1.51 10.06 -15.14
CA LEU A 210 -2.17 11.16 -14.46
C LEU A 210 -2.73 12.20 -15.46
N GLN A 211 -2.01 12.54 -16.54
CA GLN A 211 -2.54 13.42 -17.61
C GLN A 211 -3.81 12.86 -18.25
N GLU A 212 -3.82 11.55 -18.53
CA GLU A 212 -5.00 10.87 -19.03
C GLU A 212 -6.15 10.90 -18.01
N LEU A 213 -5.83 10.67 -16.73
CA LEU A 213 -6.80 10.71 -15.64
C LEU A 213 -7.39 12.13 -15.46
N GLU A 214 -6.58 13.18 -15.55
CA GLU A 214 -7.04 14.57 -15.56
C GLU A 214 -7.99 14.83 -16.72
N THR A 215 -7.63 14.37 -17.91
CA THR A 215 -8.42 14.57 -19.13
C THR A 215 -9.81 13.96 -19.00
N VAL A 216 -9.90 12.71 -18.52
CA VAL A 216 -11.20 12.01 -18.43
C VAL A 216 -12.03 12.50 -17.26
N THR A 217 -11.41 12.89 -16.13
CA THR A 217 -12.13 13.36 -14.94
C THR A 217 -12.46 14.85 -14.97
N GLY A 218 -11.76 15.64 -15.78
CA GLY A 218 -11.83 17.11 -15.77
C GLY A 218 -11.22 17.75 -14.51
N MET A 219 -10.46 17.00 -13.72
CA MET A 219 -9.84 17.47 -12.48
C MET A 219 -8.35 17.74 -12.70
N LYS A 220 -7.80 18.78 -12.06
CA LYS A 220 -6.35 19.01 -12.01
C LYS A 220 -5.73 18.11 -10.93
N LEU A 221 -4.82 17.22 -11.31
CA LEU A 221 -4.16 16.19 -10.51
C LEU A 221 -2.62 16.31 -10.56
N LEU A 222 -2.07 16.81 -11.67
CA LEU A 222 -0.67 17.20 -11.80
C LEU A 222 -0.52 18.63 -11.31
N GLU A 223 0.44 18.84 -10.41
CA GLU A 223 0.63 20.06 -9.63
C GLU A 223 -0.50 20.33 -8.62
N THR A 224 -0.32 19.77 -7.43
CA THR A 224 -0.80 20.40 -6.21
C THR A 224 0.41 20.88 -5.42
N ALA A 225 0.32 22.08 -4.85
CA ALA A 225 1.22 22.48 -3.76
C ALA A 225 1.30 21.33 -2.75
N ALA A 226 2.46 21.16 -2.10
CA ALA A 226 2.68 20.09 -1.12
C ALA A 226 1.42 19.96 -0.25
N PRO A 227 0.69 18.83 -0.35
CA PRO A 227 -0.57 18.67 0.35
C PRO A 227 -0.29 18.84 1.82
N LEU A 228 -1.13 19.60 2.52
CA LEU A 228 -1.10 19.53 3.98
C LEU A 228 -1.30 18.06 4.38
N PRO A 229 -0.54 17.54 5.37
CA PRO A 229 -0.79 16.23 5.92
C PRO A 229 -2.27 16.06 6.26
N ALA A 230 -2.82 14.87 6.05
CA ALA A 230 -4.22 14.65 6.40
C ALA A 230 -4.37 14.79 7.93
N PRO A 231 -5.33 15.62 8.42
CA PRO A 231 -5.56 15.67 9.85
C PRO A 231 -6.14 14.35 10.32
N TYR A 232 -5.65 13.82 11.44
CA TYR A 232 -6.31 12.73 12.12
C TYR A 232 -7.74 13.12 12.53
N LYS A 233 -8.71 12.21 12.38
CA LYS A 233 -10.10 12.46 12.83
C LYS A 233 -10.27 11.95 14.25
N PRO A 234 -10.80 12.75 15.20
CA PRO A 234 -10.95 12.33 16.61
C PRO A 234 -11.67 11.00 16.81
N SER A 235 -12.69 10.71 16.01
CA SER A 235 -13.49 9.48 16.09
C SER A 235 -12.75 8.21 15.65
N GLU A 236 -11.64 8.36 14.92
CA GLU A 236 -10.87 7.24 14.36
C GLU A 236 -9.63 6.92 15.20
N MET A 237 -9.41 7.65 16.30
CA MET A 237 -8.22 7.53 17.13
C MET A 237 -8.42 6.60 18.33
N SER A 238 -7.34 5.91 18.73
CA SER A 238 -7.29 5.19 20.01
C SER A 238 -7.20 6.19 21.16
N ASN A 239 -8.11 6.09 22.12
CA ASN A 239 -8.19 6.97 23.28
C ASN A 239 -7.78 6.21 24.54
N GLY A 240 -6.76 6.72 25.24
CA GLY A 240 -6.28 6.18 26.50
C GLY A 240 -6.58 7.12 27.67
N TYR A 241 -6.79 6.54 28.85
CA TYR A 241 -7.01 7.27 30.11
C TYR A 241 -6.16 6.66 31.21
N VAL A 242 -5.35 7.49 31.87
CA VAL A 242 -4.51 7.06 33.00
C VAL A 242 -4.89 7.86 34.25
N PRO A 243 -5.38 7.22 35.32
CA PRO A 243 -5.53 7.88 36.62
C PRO A 243 -4.14 8.16 37.20
N ILE A 244 -3.85 9.41 37.54
CA ILE A 244 -2.53 9.79 38.10
C ILE A 244 -2.58 10.09 39.59
N LYS A 245 -3.75 10.50 40.11
CA LYS A 245 -4.05 10.67 41.53
C LYS A 245 -5.57 10.73 41.73
N PRO A 246 -6.10 10.59 42.96
CA PRO A 246 -7.54 10.65 43.20
C PRO A 246 -8.17 11.90 42.57
N GLY A 247 -9.18 11.68 41.73
CA GLY A 247 -9.91 12.74 41.02
C GLY A 247 -9.22 13.34 39.79
N VAL A 248 -8.03 12.85 39.39
CA VAL A 248 -7.30 13.37 38.22
C VAL A 248 -6.93 12.25 37.26
N HIS A 249 -7.41 12.37 36.02
CA HIS A 249 -7.10 11.48 34.92
C HIS A 249 -6.41 12.26 33.81
N LEU A 250 -5.38 11.68 33.20
CA LEU A 250 -4.83 12.15 31.94
C LEU A 250 -5.47 11.38 30.80
N HIS A 251 -6.05 12.11 29.87
CA HIS A 251 -6.46 11.58 28.57
C HIS A 251 -5.32 11.74 27.58
N PHE A 252 -5.12 10.76 26.71
CA PHE A 252 -4.22 10.84 25.58
C PHE A 252 -4.79 10.10 24.36
N VAL A 253 -4.26 10.45 23.19
CA VAL A 253 -4.51 9.76 21.94
C VAL A 253 -3.24 9.01 21.55
N GLU A 254 -3.39 7.76 21.11
CA GLU A 254 -2.29 6.88 20.74
C GLU A 254 -2.38 6.44 19.27
N LEU A 255 -1.23 6.41 18.61
CA LEU A 255 -1.09 5.93 17.24
C LEU A 255 0.33 5.40 16.99
N GLY A 256 0.42 4.35 16.17
CA GLY A 256 1.70 3.80 15.70
C GLY A 256 2.26 2.71 16.60
N SER A 257 3.49 2.30 16.32
CA SER A 257 4.21 1.26 17.05
C SER A 257 5.70 1.57 17.03
N GLY A 258 6.42 1.25 18.10
CA GLY A 258 7.86 1.48 18.18
C GLY A 258 8.21 2.31 19.43
N PRO A 259 9.29 3.09 19.37
CA PRO A 259 9.67 4.03 20.44
C PRO A 259 8.51 4.94 20.83
N ALA A 260 8.20 5.04 22.12
CA ALA A 260 7.16 5.96 22.57
C ALA A 260 7.58 7.41 22.29
N VAL A 261 6.67 8.25 21.82
CA VAL A 261 6.89 9.70 21.73
C VAL A 261 5.71 10.44 22.34
N CYS A 262 5.99 11.27 23.33
CA CYS A 262 4.99 12.01 24.08
C CYS A 262 4.92 13.46 23.60
N LEU A 263 3.78 13.85 23.04
CA LEU A 263 3.52 15.19 22.49
C LEU A 263 2.76 16.04 23.51
N CYS A 264 3.37 17.15 23.95
CA CYS A 264 2.82 18.04 24.98
C CYS A 264 2.40 19.39 24.35
N HIS A 265 1.09 19.67 24.32
CA HIS A 265 0.55 20.92 23.77
C HIS A 265 0.73 22.13 24.70
N GLY A 266 0.50 23.33 24.17
CA GLY A 266 0.54 24.60 24.92
C GLY A 266 -0.80 25.06 25.47
N PHE A 267 -0.90 26.36 25.77
CA PHE A 267 -2.12 27.02 26.21
C PHE A 267 -2.62 28.04 25.18
N PRO A 268 -3.95 28.16 24.95
CA PRO A 268 -5.04 27.26 25.33
C PRO A 268 -5.31 26.24 24.22
N GLU A 269 -4.60 25.10 24.24
CA GLU A 269 -4.63 24.11 23.16
C GLU A 269 -5.26 22.76 23.59
N SER A 270 -5.14 21.75 22.72
CA SER A 270 -5.61 20.37 22.92
C SER A 270 -4.64 19.39 22.27
N TRP A 271 -4.76 18.09 22.57
CA TRP A 271 -4.08 17.01 21.84
C TRP A 271 -4.26 17.17 20.32
N PHE A 272 -5.40 17.72 19.89
CA PHE A 272 -5.74 17.93 18.48
C PHE A 272 -4.84 18.96 17.77
N SER A 273 -4.06 19.76 18.50
CA SER A 273 -3.02 20.61 17.90
C SER A 273 -1.99 19.79 17.12
N TRP A 274 -1.78 18.52 17.50
CA TRP A 274 -0.81 17.63 16.86
C TRP A 274 -1.36 16.85 15.64
N ARG A 275 -2.59 17.16 15.19
CA ARG A 275 -3.32 16.39 14.16
C ARG A 275 -2.65 16.30 12.78
N TYR A 276 -1.71 17.19 12.47
CA TYR A 276 -1.05 17.30 11.16
C TYR A 276 0.37 16.75 11.13
N GLN A 277 0.91 16.31 12.26
CA GLN A 277 2.33 15.98 12.32
C GLN A 277 2.61 14.58 11.81
N GLU A 278 3.34 14.50 10.70
CA GLU A 278 4.03 13.31 10.20
C GLU A 278 5.23 12.92 11.09
N MET A 279 5.12 13.09 12.40
CA MET A 279 6.20 12.81 13.34
C MET A 279 6.49 11.30 13.42
N VAL A 280 5.50 10.45 13.13
CA VAL A 280 5.68 8.98 13.03
C VAL A 280 6.84 8.65 12.07
N THR A 281 6.88 9.26 10.87
CA THR A 281 7.95 9.06 9.88
C THR A 281 9.32 9.61 10.30
N PHE A 282 9.35 10.68 11.11
CA PHE A 282 10.59 11.28 11.65
C PHE A 282 11.19 10.43 12.78
N LEU A 283 10.34 9.79 13.58
CA LEU A 283 10.71 9.07 14.81
C LEU A 283 11.05 7.60 14.53
N ASP A 284 10.35 6.96 13.56
CA ASP A 284 10.68 5.62 13.08
C ASP A 284 12.10 5.53 12.50
N LYS A 285 12.59 6.62 11.89
CA LYS A 285 13.98 6.71 11.37
C LYS A 285 15.05 6.72 12.46
N LEU A 286 14.71 6.98 13.72
CA LEU A 286 15.67 7.20 14.78
C LEU A 286 15.91 5.98 15.69
N GLY A 287 15.02 4.97 15.69
CA GLY A 287 15.24 3.65 16.31
C GLY A 287 15.66 3.64 17.79
N ILE A 288 14.77 4.05 18.72
CA ILE A 288 15.18 4.38 20.10
C ILE A 288 14.34 3.73 21.24
N SER A 289 14.96 3.32 22.35
CA SER A 289 14.34 2.51 23.42
C SER A 289 13.75 3.27 24.64
N GLN A 290 13.61 4.60 24.60
CA GLN A 290 13.01 5.46 25.65
C GLN A 290 12.03 6.46 25.01
N ALA A 291 11.22 7.17 25.81
CA ALA A 291 10.26 8.13 25.26
C ALA A 291 10.92 9.46 24.84
N VAL A 292 10.76 9.86 23.59
CA VAL A 292 11.11 11.24 23.15
C VAL A 292 9.98 12.17 23.59
N PHE A 293 10.30 13.26 24.28
CA PHE A 293 9.33 14.28 24.68
C PHE A 293 9.43 15.47 23.75
N ILE A 294 8.30 15.91 23.19
CA ILE A 294 8.24 17.05 22.29
C ILE A 294 7.13 17.98 22.76
N GLY A 295 7.52 19.22 23.07
CA GLY A 295 6.62 20.20 23.65
C GLY A 295 6.53 21.46 22.80
N HIS A 296 5.33 22.03 22.73
CA HIS A 296 5.06 23.34 22.14
C HIS A 296 4.57 24.29 23.23
N ASP A 297 5.04 25.55 23.24
CA ASP A 297 4.61 26.58 24.19
C ASP A 297 4.79 26.12 25.67
N TRP A 298 3.74 26.08 26.50
CA TRP A 298 3.80 25.57 27.88
C TRP A 298 4.22 24.10 27.94
N GLY A 299 3.83 23.30 26.93
CA GLY A 299 4.31 21.94 26.76
C GLY A 299 5.82 21.89 26.55
N GLY A 300 6.40 22.87 25.85
CA GLY A 300 7.85 23.00 25.67
C GLY A 300 8.57 23.20 26.99
N MET A 301 8.07 24.10 27.84
CA MET A 301 8.62 24.33 29.18
C MET A 301 8.54 23.09 30.07
N LEU A 302 7.45 22.31 29.97
CA LEU A 302 7.30 21.04 30.67
C LEU A 302 8.38 20.03 30.24
N VAL A 303 8.61 19.89 28.93
CA VAL A 303 9.63 18.97 28.40
C VAL A 303 11.04 19.36 28.84
N TRP A 304 11.36 20.65 28.88
CA TRP A 304 12.64 21.13 29.43
C TRP A 304 12.82 20.72 30.89
N ASN A 305 11.80 20.91 31.73
CA ASN A 305 11.86 20.49 33.14
C ASN A 305 11.97 18.97 33.28
N MET A 306 11.31 18.19 32.43
CA MET A 306 11.44 16.73 32.43
C MET A 306 12.89 16.31 32.16
N ALA A 307 13.56 16.94 31.20
CA ALA A 307 14.96 16.64 30.89
C ALA A 307 15.91 17.01 32.05
N VAL A 308 15.62 18.10 32.78
CA VAL A 308 16.45 18.55 33.91
C VAL A 308 16.26 17.69 35.16
N PHE A 309 15.02 17.39 35.53
CA PHE A 309 14.70 16.76 36.81
C PHE A 309 14.54 15.24 36.74
N TYR A 310 14.23 14.69 35.56
CA TYR A 310 14.02 13.26 35.34
C TYR A 310 14.77 12.78 34.08
N PRO A 311 16.09 13.05 33.96
CA PRO A 311 16.86 12.71 32.77
C PRO A 311 16.84 11.21 32.45
N GLU A 312 16.69 10.34 33.46
CA GLU A 312 16.55 8.88 33.27
C GLU A 312 15.25 8.48 32.55
N ARG A 313 14.28 9.40 32.44
CA ARG A 313 12.97 9.20 31.80
C ARG A 313 12.84 9.91 30.45
N VAL A 314 13.81 10.74 30.06
CA VAL A 314 13.81 11.52 28.82
C VAL A 314 14.91 11.02 27.89
N ARG A 315 14.55 10.69 26.66
CA ARG A 315 15.49 10.17 25.66
C ARG A 315 16.23 11.23 24.88
#